data_AF-A0A2P4SFK8-F1
#
_entry.id   AF-A0A2P4SFK8-F1
#
_cell.length_a   1.000
_cell.length_b   1.000
_cell.length_c   1.000
_cell.angle_alpha   90.00
_cell.angle_beta   90.00
_cell.angle_gamma   90.00
#
_symmetry.space_group_name_H-M   'P 1'
#
loop_
_entity.id
_entity.type
_entity.pdbx_description
1 polymer ?
#
loop_
_entity_poly.entity_id
_entity_poly.type
_entity_poly.pdbx_seq_one_letter_code
_entity_poly.pdbx_strand_id
1 'polypeptide(L)'
;MRAWGRALRAAEPLRWAAVRPGAVRAAHRGQSERPRGRRAELPAGPDLRHFLRGAAAPLPTREPELEPEPGPGSTSGLGKDERDSQQCCITPISVFVAVYLETYGCQMNVNDTEIAWAILQKSGYTRTKEAHEADVILLVTCSVRDKAEQTIWNRLQHLKALKARRHQACLPLRIGILGCMAERLKEEILHREKLVDIVAGPDAYRDLPRLLAVAESGQQAANVLLSLDETYADILPVQTSAGGKTAFVSIMRGCDNMCSYCIVPFTRGRERSRPIASILQEVKMLSDQGVKEVTLLGQNVNSFRDMSEVQFQSAAVPVLSRGFSTVYKTKPGGLRFAHLLDQVSRIDPEMRIRFTSPHPKDFPDEASMK
;
A
#
# COMPACT_ATOMS: atom_id res chain seq x y z
N MET A 1 25.41 -28.84 -65.18
CA MET A 1 25.86 -27.44 -64.96
C MET A 1 26.17 -27.31 -63.46
N ARG A 2 27.43 -27.55 -63.08
CA ARG A 2 28.39 -26.55 -62.55
C ARG A 2 27.94 -25.99 -61.18
N ALA A 3 28.41 -26.59 -60.09
CA ALA A 3 29.61 -26.21 -59.30
C ALA A 3 29.23 -25.12 -58.26
N TRP A 4 29.57 -25.21 -56.97
CA TRP A 4 30.92 -25.30 -56.39
C TRP A 4 30.88 -25.90 -54.99
N GLY A 5 31.92 -26.66 -54.62
CA GLY A 5 32.18 -27.16 -53.28
C GLY A 5 33.40 -26.54 -52.62
N ARG A 6 33.57 -26.89 -51.34
CA ARG A 6 34.77 -26.80 -50.47
C ARG A 6 35.26 -25.41 -50.04
N ALA A 7 35.20 -25.15 -48.74
CA ALA A 7 36.38 -24.82 -47.91
C ALA A 7 36.03 -24.87 -46.41
N LEU A 8 36.41 -25.96 -45.76
CA LEU A 8 36.69 -26.01 -44.32
C LEU A 8 38.01 -25.26 -44.07
N ARG A 9 38.01 -24.23 -43.22
CA ARG A 9 39.21 -23.76 -42.52
C ARG A 9 38.86 -23.39 -41.07
N ALA A 10 39.72 -23.88 -40.19
CA ALA A 10 39.69 -23.71 -38.75
C ALA A 10 39.78 -22.24 -38.33
N ALA A 11 39.03 -21.88 -37.29
CA ALA A 11 39.22 -20.66 -36.52
C ALA A 11 39.81 -21.04 -35.15
N GLU A 12 40.97 -20.45 -34.82
CA GLU A 12 41.72 -20.66 -33.59
C GLU A 12 41.01 -20.07 -32.36
N PRO A 13 41.20 -20.64 -31.15
CA PRO A 13 40.68 -20.06 -29.92
C PRO A 13 41.57 -18.92 -29.40
N LEU A 14 40.94 -17.79 -29.09
CA LEU A 14 41.53 -16.62 -28.43
C LEU A 14 42.14 -17.00 -27.06
N ARG A 15 43.45 -16.81 -26.94
CA ARG A 15 44.23 -16.97 -25.71
C ARG A 15 44.01 -15.76 -24.79
N TRP A 16 43.56 -16.00 -23.56
CA TRP A 16 43.59 -15.03 -22.47
C TRP A 16 44.96 -15.10 -21.79
N ALA A 17 45.64 -13.95 -21.67
CA ALA A 17 46.95 -13.85 -21.04
C ALA A 17 46.82 -13.90 -19.51
N ALA A 18 47.51 -14.85 -18.88
CA ALA A 18 47.65 -14.96 -17.44
C ALA A 18 48.62 -13.90 -16.89
N VAL A 19 48.17 -13.08 -15.95
CA VAL A 19 49.02 -12.16 -15.18
C VAL A 19 49.61 -12.91 -13.98
N ARG A 20 50.94 -12.97 -13.91
CA ARG A 20 51.72 -13.59 -12.82
C ARG A 20 51.76 -12.69 -11.57
N PRO A 21 51.83 -13.25 -10.34
CA PRO A 21 51.97 -12.47 -9.11
C PRO A 21 53.43 -12.04 -8.89
N GLY A 22 53.64 -10.74 -8.70
CA GLY A 22 54.93 -10.14 -8.38
C GLY A 22 55.21 -10.11 -6.87
N ALA A 23 56.45 -10.45 -6.51
CA ALA A 23 56.95 -10.75 -5.19
C ALA A 23 56.93 -9.57 -4.19
N VAL A 24 56.71 -9.94 -2.92
CA VAL A 24 56.86 -9.10 -1.72
C VAL A 24 58.34 -8.83 -1.46
N ARG A 25 58.71 -7.56 -1.25
CA ARG A 25 59.95 -7.17 -0.56
C ARG A 25 59.64 -6.16 0.55
N ALA A 26 60.12 -6.48 1.74
CA ALA A 26 60.09 -5.63 2.92
C ALA A 26 61.20 -4.56 2.85
N ALA A 27 60.90 -3.34 3.29
CA ALA A 27 61.91 -2.35 3.68
C ALA A 27 61.37 -1.48 4.84
N HIS A 28 62.23 -1.29 5.83
CA HIS A 28 61.99 -0.65 7.12
C HIS A 28 61.89 0.89 7.07
N ARG A 29 61.08 1.41 8.01
CA ARG A 29 61.14 2.70 8.75
C ARG A 29 61.69 3.95 8.04
N GLY A 30 60.80 4.94 7.92
CA GLY A 30 61.13 6.37 7.95
C GLY A 30 59.95 7.14 8.56
N GLN A 31 60.15 7.76 9.72
CA GLN A 31 59.19 8.66 10.36
C GLN A 31 59.09 9.94 9.52
N SER A 32 57.87 10.36 9.19
CA SER A 32 57.58 11.70 8.66
C SER A 32 56.20 12.11 9.17
N GLU A 33 56.21 13.07 10.09
CA GLU A 33 55.03 13.76 10.60
C GLU A 33 54.32 14.50 9.46
N ARG A 34 53.00 14.33 9.37
CA ARG A 34 52.12 15.17 8.52
C ARG A 34 51.01 15.78 9.38
N PRO A 35 50.59 17.03 9.07
CA PRO A 35 49.88 17.89 10.01
C PRO A 35 48.41 17.50 10.15
N ARG A 36 47.88 17.65 11.39
CA ARG A 36 46.48 17.41 11.75
C ARG A 36 45.57 18.37 10.95
N GLY A 37 44.94 17.85 9.90
CA GLY A 37 43.81 18.50 9.25
C GLY A 37 42.60 18.52 10.17
N ARG A 38 42.10 19.71 10.50
CA ARG A 38 40.84 19.90 11.24
C ARG A 38 39.71 19.23 10.46
N ARG A 39 39.05 18.23 11.06
CA ARG A 39 37.72 17.82 10.62
C ARG A 39 36.77 18.98 10.92
N ALA A 40 36.22 19.59 9.88
CA ALA A 40 35.05 20.44 10.04
C ALA A 40 33.90 19.54 10.51
N GLU A 41 33.48 19.71 11.77
CA GLU A 41 32.24 19.14 12.27
C GLU A 41 31.09 19.73 11.47
N LEU A 42 30.34 18.88 10.76
CA LEU A 42 29.05 19.28 10.20
C LEU A 42 28.12 19.62 11.37
N PRO A 43 27.36 20.73 11.32
CA PRO A 43 26.46 21.10 12.41
C PRO A 43 25.46 19.96 12.66
N ALA A 44 25.37 19.54 13.93
CA ALA A 44 24.47 18.47 14.34
C ALA A 44 23.03 18.83 13.98
N GLY A 45 22.40 17.97 13.18
CA GLY A 45 20.96 18.04 12.94
C GLY A 45 20.16 17.78 14.23
N PRO A 46 18.85 18.05 14.22
CA PRO A 46 18.01 17.90 15.41
C PRO A 46 18.07 16.47 15.97
N ASP A 47 18.40 16.38 17.26
CA ASP A 47 18.39 15.16 18.08
C ASP A 47 16.95 14.64 18.25
N LEU A 48 16.79 13.32 18.46
CA LEU A 48 15.56 12.65 18.89
C LEU A 48 14.74 13.43 19.95
N ARG A 49 15.39 14.13 20.89
CA ARG A 49 14.72 15.00 21.88
C ARG A 49 13.97 16.20 21.27
N HIS A 50 14.35 16.62 20.07
CA HIS A 50 13.65 17.65 19.30
C HIS A 50 12.30 17.13 18.77
N PHE A 51 12.19 15.84 18.51
CA PHE A 51 10.96 15.19 18.01
C PHE A 51 10.00 14.75 19.13
N LEU A 52 10.51 14.56 20.36
CA LEU A 52 9.69 14.15 21.52
C LEU A 52 8.95 15.31 22.21
N ARG A 53 9.28 16.58 21.88
CA ARG A 53 8.69 17.76 22.53
C ARG A 53 7.23 18.05 22.17
N GLY A 54 6.67 17.35 21.17
CA GLY A 54 5.24 17.39 20.85
C GLY A 54 4.38 16.36 21.58
N ALA A 55 4.96 15.51 22.43
CA ALA A 55 4.29 14.37 23.05
C ALA A 55 3.99 14.55 24.55
N ALA A 56 3.84 15.79 25.02
CA ALA A 56 3.41 16.07 26.39
C ALA A 56 1.91 16.45 26.40
N ALA A 57 1.10 15.61 27.03
CA ALA A 57 -0.32 15.85 27.26
C ALA A 57 -0.52 17.08 28.20
N PRO A 58 -1.43 18.01 27.90
CA PRO A 58 -1.86 19.01 28.88
C PRO A 58 -2.62 18.33 30.04
N LEU A 59 -2.29 18.71 31.27
CA LEU A 59 -3.06 18.37 32.47
C LEU A 59 -4.42 19.10 32.43
N PRO A 60 -5.50 18.50 32.98
CA PRO A 60 -6.83 19.08 32.92
C PRO A 60 -6.94 20.33 33.81
N THR A 61 -7.25 21.47 33.20
CA THR A 61 -7.72 22.68 33.90
C THR A 61 -9.24 22.60 34.10
N ARG A 62 -9.67 22.87 35.34
CA ARG A 62 -11.08 22.95 35.79
C ARG A 62 -11.93 23.84 34.88
N GLU A 63 -13.10 23.32 34.52
CA GLU A 63 -14.19 24.04 33.85
C GLU A 63 -14.81 25.12 34.76
N PRO A 64 -15.14 26.31 34.26
CA PRO A 64 -16.15 27.16 34.86
C PRO A 64 -17.54 26.86 34.29
N GLU A 65 -18.51 26.72 35.18
CA GLU A 65 -19.96 26.59 34.92
C GLU A 65 -20.47 27.72 34.02
N LEU A 66 -21.34 27.37 33.06
CA LEU A 66 -22.10 28.33 32.25
C LEU A 66 -23.61 28.09 32.48
N GLU A 67 -24.29 29.11 32.99
CA GLU A 67 -25.74 29.14 33.19
C GLU A 67 -26.52 29.25 31.85
N PRO A 68 -27.81 28.83 31.81
CA PRO A 68 -28.60 28.82 30.60
C PRO A 68 -29.31 30.16 30.37
N GLU A 69 -29.29 30.67 29.13
CA GLU A 69 -30.09 31.81 28.70
C GLU A 69 -31.07 31.41 27.58
N PRO A 70 -32.22 32.12 27.46
CA PRO A 70 -33.48 31.58 26.98
C PRO A 70 -33.67 31.71 25.46
N GLY A 71 -34.53 30.85 24.93
CA GLY A 71 -34.98 30.92 23.54
C GLY A 71 -36.00 32.04 23.28
N PRO A 72 -36.16 32.41 22.00
CA PRO A 72 -37.45 32.83 21.44
C PRO A 72 -37.82 31.88 20.29
N GLY A 73 -39.08 31.49 20.10
CA GLY A 73 -40.19 32.40 19.88
C GLY A 73 -40.51 32.38 18.39
N SER A 74 -41.60 31.71 18.03
CA SER A 74 -42.22 31.63 16.71
C SER A 74 -42.49 32.99 16.08
N THR A 75 -42.38 33.10 14.74
CA THR A 75 -43.44 33.64 13.85
C THR A 75 -43.04 33.67 12.35
N SER A 76 -43.95 33.10 11.55
CA SER A 76 -44.42 33.49 10.20
C SER A 76 -43.51 34.09 9.12
N GLY A 77 -43.59 33.53 7.91
CA GLY A 77 -43.25 34.25 6.67
C GLY A 77 -43.16 33.36 5.42
N LEU A 78 -44.30 32.93 4.88
CA LEU A 78 -44.39 32.32 3.55
C LEU A 78 -44.24 33.41 2.49
N GLY A 79 -43.06 33.50 1.87
CA GLY A 79 -42.82 34.23 0.63
C GLY A 79 -42.56 33.25 -0.50
N LYS A 80 -43.40 33.32 -1.54
CA LYS A 80 -43.26 32.61 -2.81
C LYS A 80 -42.01 33.11 -3.54
N ASP A 81 -41.24 32.20 -4.12
CA ASP A 81 -40.58 32.49 -5.39
C ASP A 81 -40.41 31.21 -6.22
N GLU A 82 -41.03 31.27 -7.39
CA GLU A 82 -40.97 30.32 -8.49
C GLU A 82 -39.71 30.57 -9.34
N ARG A 83 -39.20 29.46 -9.92
CA ARG A 83 -38.24 29.33 -11.04
C ARG A 83 -36.76 29.25 -10.64
N ASP A 84 -36.25 28.02 -10.59
CA ASP A 84 -35.24 27.63 -11.58
C ASP A 84 -35.28 26.11 -11.81
N SER A 85 -35.64 25.74 -13.04
CA SER A 85 -35.77 24.37 -13.52
C SER A 85 -34.41 23.85 -13.96
N GLN A 86 -33.66 23.30 -13.01
CA GLN A 86 -32.53 22.43 -13.28
C GLN A 86 -32.94 21.01 -12.88
N GLN A 87 -33.31 20.23 -13.89
CA GLN A 87 -33.76 18.84 -13.81
C GLN A 87 -32.69 17.99 -13.10
N CYS A 88 -32.76 17.87 -11.78
CA CYS A 88 -32.03 16.86 -11.03
C CYS A 88 -32.92 15.62 -10.99
N CYS A 89 -32.37 14.49 -11.43
CA CYS A 89 -33.01 13.19 -11.54
C CYS A 89 -33.61 12.75 -10.18
N ILE A 90 -34.91 12.97 -10.01
CA ILE A 90 -35.70 12.30 -8.97
C ILE A 90 -35.92 10.86 -9.44
N THR A 91 -34.95 9.98 -9.20
CA THR A 91 -35.15 8.54 -9.38
C THR A 91 -35.82 7.95 -8.14
N PRO A 92 -36.81 7.05 -8.31
CA PRO A 92 -37.52 6.42 -7.20
C PRO A 92 -36.59 5.53 -6.37
N ILE A 93 -36.92 5.43 -5.07
CA ILE A 93 -36.18 4.75 -3.99
C ILE A 93 -35.98 3.26 -4.31
N SER A 94 -34.91 2.98 -5.06
CA SER A 94 -34.22 1.70 -5.03
C SER A 94 -32.89 1.99 -4.32
N VAL A 95 -32.77 1.55 -3.07
CA VAL A 95 -31.74 2.03 -2.11
C VAL A 95 -30.37 1.41 -2.40
N PHE A 96 -29.86 1.56 -3.62
CA PHE A 96 -28.49 1.23 -3.93
C PHE A 96 -27.61 2.43 -3.62
N VAL A 97 -26.81 2.33 -2.56
CA VAL A 97 -25.86 3.38 -2.18
C VAL A 97 -24.69 3.37 -3.17
N ALA A 98 -24.53 4.47 -3.91
CA ALA A 98 -23.49 4.59 -4.92
C ALA A 98 -22.14 4.96 -4.30
N VAL A 99 -21.08 4.21 -4.63
CA VAL A 99 -19.72 4.39 -4.12
C VAL A 99 -18.78 4.75 -5.26
N TYR A 100 -18.06 5.84 -5.09
CA TYR A 100 -16.94 6.24 -5.94
C TYR A 100 -15.62 6.01 -5.20
N LEU A 101 -14.70 5.28 -5.85
CA LEU A 101 -13.39 4.94 -5.33
C LEU A 101 -12.32 5.65 -6.16
N GLU A 102 -11.44 6.39 -5.49
CA GLU A 102 -10.37 7.14 -6.14
C GLU A 102 -9.02 6.75 -5.55
N THR A 103 -8.12 6.23 -6.40
CA THR A 103 -6.85 5.67 -5.96
C THR A 103 -5.69 6.65 -6.18
N TYR A 104 -4.92 6.88 -5.12
CA TYR A 104 -3.71 7.70 -5.09
C TYR A 104 -2.56 6.90 -4.50
N GLY A 105 -1.52 6.61 -5.29
CA GLY A 105 -0.31 5.99 -4.77
C GLY A 105 0.30 4.95 -5.71
N CYS A 106 0.51 3.75 -5.18
CA CYS A 106 1.24 2.68 -5.86
C CYS A 106 0.33 1.54 -6.33
N GLN A 107 0.93 0.52 -6.96
CA GLN A 107 0.23 -0.69 -7.42
C GLN A 107 -0.51 -1.40 -6.28
N MET A 108 0.00 -1.35 -5.05
CA MET A 108 -0.70 -1.92 -3.90
C MET A 108 -1.96 -1.14 -3.55
N ASN A 109 -2.00 0.18 -3.74
CA ASN A 109 -3.23 0.96 -3.55
C ASN A 109 -4.30 0.62 -4.61
N VAL A 110 -3.88 0.27 -5.84
CA VAL A 110 -4.81 -0.22 -6.88
C VAL A 110 -5.45 -1.53 -6.42
N ASN A 111 -4.64 -2.49 -5.99
CA ASN A 111 -5.13 -3.76 -5.44
C ASN A 111 -5.99 -3.56 -4.16
N ASP A 112 -5.57 -2.67 -3.26
CA ASP A 112 -6.35 -2.31 -2.06
C ASP A 112 -7.72 -1.72 -2.41
N THR A 113 -7.81 -0.98 -3.53
CA THR A 113 -9.08 -0.44 -4.05
C THR A 113 -10.01 -1.57 -4.51
N GLU A 114 -9.48 -2.58 -5.18
CA GLU A 114 -10.26 -3.74 -5.63
C GLU A 114 -10.73 -4.61 -4.45
N ILE A 115 -9.91 -4.76 -3.41
CA ILE A 115 -10.28 -5.43 -2.17
C ILE A 115 -11.40 -4.68 -1.45
N ALA A 116 -11.23 -3.36 -1.25
CA ALA A 116 -12.26 -2.52 -0.64
C ALA A 116 -13.58 -2.58 -1.42
N TRP A 117 -13.51 -2.56 -2.75
CA TRP A 117 -14.67 -2.72 -3.61
C TRP A 117 -15.33 -4.09 -3.45
N ALA A 118 -14.57 -5.19 -3.42
CA ALA A 118 -15.11 -6.53 -3.25
C ALA A 118 -15.88 -6.70 -1.93
N ILE A 119 -15.40 -6.04 -0.85
CA ILE A 119 -16.09 -6.02 0.44
C ILE A 119 -17.40 -5.25 0.34
N LEU A 120 -17.37 -4.03 -0.20
CA LEU A 120 -18.56 -3.19 -0.31
C LEU A 120 -19.62 -3.78 -1.24
N GLN A 121 -19.20 -4.40 -2.36
CA GLN A 121 -20.13 -5.06 -3.27
C GLN A 121 -20.90 -6.19 -2.58
N LYS A 122 -20.23 -7.00 -1.75
CA LYS A 122 -20.88 -8.05 -0.94
C LYS A 122 -21.86 -7.48 0.08
N SER A 123 -21.67 -6.22 0.50
CA SER A 123 -22.57 -5.50 1.41
C SER A 123 -23.69 -4.72 0.69
N GLY A 124 -23.87 -4.90 -0.62
CA GLY A 124 -24.99 -4.30 -1.37
C GLY A 124 -24.74 -2.90 -1.93
N TYR A 125 -23.52 -2.37 -1.83
CA TYR A 125 -23.15 -1.10 -2.44
C TYR A 125 -22.97 -1.24 -3.96
N THR A 126 -23.21 -0.16 -4.70
CA THR A 126 -23.05 -0.10 -6.16
C THR A 126 -21.93 0.85 -6.55
N ARG A 127 -21.09 0.48 -7.53
CA ARG A 127 -19.97 1.33 -7.96
C ARG A 127 -20.42 2.34 -8.99
N THR A 128 -20.05 3.59 -8.82
CA THR A 128 -20.13 4.62 -9.86
C THR A 128 -18.73 5.01 -10.35
N LYS A 129 -18.65 5.47 -11.60
CA LYS A 129 -17.45 6.07 -12.20
C LYS A 129 -17.40 7.58 -11.99
N GLU A 130 -18.51 8.18 -11.57
CA GLU A 130 -18.67 9.62 -11.48
C GLU A 130 -18.80 10.06 -10.02
N ALA A 131 -17.91 10.93 -9.58
CA ALA A 131 -17.90 11.39 -8.18
C ALA A 131 -19.17 12.16 -7.79
N HIS A 132 -19.83 12.82 -8.76
CA HIS A 132 -21.01 13.64 -8.50
C HIS A 132 -22.30 12.82 -8.30
N GLU A 133 -22.32 11.57 -8.77
CA GLU A 133 -23.43 10.62 -8.57
C GLU A 133 -23.28 9.79 -7.30
N ALA A 134 -22.12 9.85 -6.65
CA ALA A 134 -21.79 8.99 -5.52
C ALA A 134 -22.42 9.47 -4.22
N ASP A 135 -22.94 8.55 -3.41
CA ASP A 135 -23.33 8.79 -2.02
C ASP A 135 -22.14 8.67 -1.05
N VAL A 136 -21.14 7.89 -1.45
CA VAL A 136 -19.91 7.66 -0.70
C VAL A 136 -18.71 7.85 -1.63
N ILE A 137 -17.77 8.69 -1.23
CA ILE A 137 -16.49 8.87 -1.91
C ILE A 137 -15.37 8.36 -1.01
N LEU A 138 -14.62 7.37 -1.49
CA LEU A 138 -13.51 6.76 -0.75
C LEU A 138 -12.19 7.04 -1.50
N LEU A 139 -11.29 7.75 -0.84
CA LEU A 139 -9.95 8.03 -1.35
C LEU A 139 -8.98 6.98 -0.80
N VAL A 140 -8.41 6.13 -1.66
CA VAL A 140 -7.40 5.14 -1.28
C VAL A 140 -6.02 5.74 -1.47
N THR A 141 -5.29 5.95 -0.40
CA THR A 141 -4.15 6.88 -0.36
C THR A 141 -2.85 6.23 0.09
N CYS A 142 -1.74 6.89 -0.25
CA CYS A 142 -0.37 6.50 0.12
C CYS A 142 0.27 7.59 0.99
N SER A 143 1.08 7.19 1.97
CA SER A 143 1.84 8.08 2.86
C SER A 143 3.35 8.00 2.67
N VAL A 144 3.80 7.32 1.61
CA VAL A 144 5.23 7.08 1.34
C VAL A 144 5.86 8.25 0.59
N ARG A 145 5.05 9.08 -0.09
CA ARG A 145 5.53 10.21 -0.90
C ARG A 145 4.73 11.46 -0.57
N ASP A 146 5.41 12.54 -0.19
CA ASP A 146 4.79 13.81 0.23
C ASP A 146 3.82 14.40 -0.81
N LYS A 147 4.15 14.27 -2.11
CA LYS A 147 3.28 14.75 -3.20
C LYS A 147 1.90 14.08 -3.19
N ALA A 148 1.82 12.81 -2.80
CA ALA A 148 0.54 12.10 -2.71
C ALA A 148 -0.32 12.71 -1.61
N GLU A 149 0.26 12.99 -0.44
CA GLU A 149 -0.45 13.60 0.69
C GLU A 149 -0.98 15.00 0.33
N GLN A 150 -0.14 15.86 -0.27
CA GLN A 150 -0.56 17.20 -0.76
C GLN A 150 -1.73 17.14 -1.75
N THR A 151 -1.72 16.14 -2.63
CA THR A 151 -2.78 15.96 -3.63
C THR A 151 -4.12 15.64 -2.95
N ILE A 152 -4.10 14.85 -1.87
CA ILE A 152 -5.31 14.51 -1.10
C ILE A 152 -5.88 15.74 -0.40
N TRP A 153 -5.03 16.57 0.22
CA TRP A 153 -5.50 17.81 0.85
C TRP A 153 -6.22 18.73 -0.15
N ASN A 154 -5.67 18.90 -1.34
CA ASN A 154 -6.32 19.67 -2.41
C ASN A 154 -7.62 19.00 -2.88
N ARG A 155 -7.63 17.67 -3.01
CA ARG A 155 -8.82 16.92 -3.40
C ARG A 155 -9.95 17.08 -2.40
N LEU A 156 -9.66 17.08 -1.09
CA LEU A 156 -10.66 17.32 -0.05
C LEU A 156 -11.31 18.70 -0.18
N GLN A 157 -10.57 19.75 -0.56
CA GLN A 157 -11.17 21.07 -0.82
C GLN A 157 -12.18 21.04 -1.99
N HIS A 158 -11.90 20.26 -3.04
CA HIS A 158 -12.85 20.08 -4.14
C HIS A 158 -14.09 19.30 -3.69
N LEU A 159 -13.90 18.25 -2.88
CA LEU A 159 -15.02 17.46 -2.34
C LEU A 159 -15.87 18.25 -1.35
N LYS A 160 -15.29 19.22 -0.63
CA LYS A 160 -16.04 20.16 0.21
C LYS A 160 -17.04 20.97 -0.60
N ALA A 161 -16.62 21.49 -1.76
CA ALA A 161 -17.50 22.21 -2.67
C ALA A 161 -18.60 21.30 -3.23
N LEU A 162 -18.28 20.02 -3.53
CA LEU A 162 -19.25 19.03 -3.97
C LEU A 162 -20.30 18.73 -2.88
N LYS A 163 -19.87 18.50 -1.64
CA LYS A 163 -20.75 18.25 -0.48
C LYS A 163 -21.66 19.45 -0.21
N ALA A 164 -21.16 20.67 -0.35
CA ALA A 164 -21.93 21.91 -0.15
C ALA A 164 -23.00 22.17 -1.22
N ARG A 165 -22.77 21.75 -2.47
CA ARG A 165 -23.75 21.90 -3.57
C ARG A 165 -24.85 20.83 -3.56
N ARG A 166 -24.73 19.83 -2.69
CA ARG A 166 -25.67 18.71 -2.66
C ARG A 166 -27.03 19.16 -2.12
N HIS A 167 -28.08 18.84 -2.85
CA HIS A 167 -29.45 19.20 -2.46
C HIS A 167 -29.87 18.47 -1.18
N GLN A 168 -30.63 19.14 -0.32
CA GLN A 168 -31.14 18.59 0.95
C GLN A 168 -32.09 17.39 0.76
N ALA A 169 -32.65 17.22 -0.44
CA ALA A 169 -33.49 16.07 -0.81
C ALA A 169 -32.69 14.80 -1.14
N CYS A 170 -31.36 14.90 -1.30
CA CYS A 170 -30.49 13.76 -1.56
C CYS A 170 -29.87 13.23 -0.25
N LEU A 171 -29.46 11.96 -0.23
CA LEU A 171 -28.67 11.39 0.88
C LEU A 171 -27.44 12.27 1.15
N PRO A 172 -27.01 12.49 2.40
CA PRO A 172 -25.76 13.22 2.67
C PRO A 172 -24.55 12.52 2.05
N LEU A 173 -23.67 13.28 1.39
CA LEU A 173 -22.43 12.74 0.81
C LEU A 173 -21.45 12.40 1.93
N ARG A 174 -20.97 11.15 1.93
CA ARG A 174 -19.97 10.64 2.88
C ARG A 174 -18.60 10.59 2.23
N ILE A 175 -17.58 11.03 2.94
CA ILE A 175 -16.19 11.06 2.44
C ILE A 175 -15.30 10.25 3.36
N GLY A 176 -14.56 9.31 2.80
CA GLY A 176 -13.61 8.47 3.54
C GLY A 176 -12.20 8.52 2.99
N ILE A 177 -11.21 8.40 3.88
CA ILE A 177 -9.80 8.26 3.54
C ILE A 177 -9.31 6.88 3.99
N LEU A 178 -8.73 6.14 3.05
CA LEU A 178 -8.28 4.77 3.22
C LEU A 178 -6.76 4.66 3.00
N GLY A 179 -6.14 3.63 3.58
CA GLY A 179 -4.76 3.24 3.28
C GLY A 179 -3.71 3.86 4.20
N CYS A 180 -2.45 3.97 3.73
CA CYS A 180 -1.33 4.29 4.61
C CYS A 180 -1.38 5.72 5.19
N MET A 181 -1.98 6.68 4.46
CA MET A 181 -2.16 8.05 4.97
C MET A 181 -3.18 8.09 6.10
N ALA A 182 -4.25 7.29 6.00
CA ALA A 182 -5.25 7.15 7.06
C ALA A 182 -4.63 6.67 8.36
N GLU A 183 -3.68 5.72 8.28
CA GLU A 183 -2.91 5.24 9.43
C GLU A 183 -1.99 6.32 10.01
N ARG A 184 -1.17 6.95 9.16
CA ARG A 184 -0.13 7.89 9.59
C ARG A 184 -0.69 9.22 10.12
N LEU A 185 -1.69 9.77 9.44
CA LEU A 185 -2.19 11.13 9.67
C LEU A 185 -3.58 11.12 10.31
N LYS A 186 -3.97 10.05 10.99
CA LYS A 186 -5.32 9.87 11.57
C LYS A 186 -5.79 11.08 12.39
N GLU A 187 -4.94 11.58 13.30
CA GLU A 187 -5.30 12.68 14.20
C GLU A 187 -5.46 13.98 13.44
N GLU A 188 -4.55 14.24 12.49
CA GLU A 188 -4.65 15.44 11.64
C GLU A 188 -5.90 15.38 10.77
N ILE A 189 -6.21 14.24 10.16
CA ILE A 189 -7.42 14.07 9.33
C ILE A 189 -8.68 14.29 10.17
N LEU A 190 -8.78 13.65 11.34
CA LEU A 190 -9.98 13.73 12.19
C LEU A 190 -10.17 15.12 12.81
N HIS A 191 -9.10 15.79 13.25
CA HIS A 191 -9.18 17.10 13.88
C HIS A 191 -9.26 18.25 12.87
N ARG A 192 -8.47 18.21 11.79
CA ARG A 192 -8.34 19.30 10.82
C ARG A 192 -9.47 19.28 9.79
N GLU A 193 -9.91 18.10 9.37
CA GLU A 193 -10.90 17.94 8.30
C GLU A 193 -12.18 17.28 8.81
N LYS A 194 -13.04 18.09 9.40
CA LYS A 194 -14.43 17.70 9.76
C LYS A 194 -15.27 17.25 8.55
N LEU A 195 -14.73 17.39 7.34
CA LEU A 195 -15.32 16.89 6.10
C LEU A 195 -15.29 15.36 6.01
N VAL A 196 -14.27 14.73 6.60
CA VAL A 196 -14.00 13.29 6.49
C VAL A 196 -14.83 12.56 7.53
N ASP A 197 -15.72 11.69 7.06
CA ASP A 197 -16.62 10.91 7.89
C ASP A 197 -15.99 9.56 8.28
N ILE A 198 -15.06 9.04 7.45
CA ILE A 198 -14.49 7.69 7.60
C ILE A 198 -12.98 7.69 7.44
N VAL A 199 -12.26 7.01 8.32
CA VAL A 199 -10.82 6.79 8.22
C VAL A 199 -10.51 5.30 8.40
N ALA A 200 -9.93 4.63 7.41
CA ALA A 200 -9.56 3.23 7.55
C ALA A 200 -8.11 2.94 7.13
N GLY A 201 -7.35 2.33 8.04
CA GLY A 201 -5.99 1.84 7.77
C GLY A 201 -5.99 0.68 6.77
N PRO A 202 -4.81 0.30 6.25
CA PRO A 202 -4.69 -0.72 5.20
C PRO A 202 -5.13 -2.13 5.61
N ASP A 203 -5.27 -2.41 6.90
CA ASP A 203 -5.73 -3.70 7.44
C ASP A 203 -7.19 -3.67 7.91
N ALA A 204 -7.90 -2.55 7.73
CA ALA A 204 -9.24 -2.34 8.29
C ALA A 204 -10.35 -2.34 7.24
N TYR A 205 -10.11 -2.76 5.99
CA TYR A 205 -11.13 -2.64 4.93
C TYR A 205 -12.35 -3.53 5.17
N ARG A 206 -12.19 -4.68 5.84
CA ARG A 206 -13.33 -5.53 6.24
C ARG A 206 -14.33 -4.80 7.12
N ASP A 207 -13.88 -3.78 7.84
CA ASP A 207 -14.69 -2.98 8.75
C ASP A 207 -15.43 -1.83 8.04
N LEU A 208 -15.16 -1.61 6.74
CA LEU A 208 -15.79 -0.52 5.97
C LEU A 208 -17.31 -0.50 6.05
N PRO A 209 -18.04 -1.62 5.92
CA PRO A 209 -19.50 -1.61 6.06
C PRO A 209 -19.97 -1.09 7.43
N ARG A 210 -19.28 -1.50 8.51
CA ARG A 210 -19.58 -1.02 9.87
C ARG A 210 -19.26 0.46 10.02
N LEU A 211 -18.09 0.90 9.53
CA LEU A 211 -17.67 2.30 9.58
C LEU A 211 -18.65 3.21 8.80
N LEU A 212 -19.13 2.76 7.64
CA LEU A 212 -20.15 3.46 6.85
C LEU A 212 -21.48 3.56 7.61
N ALA A 213 -21.94 2.48 8.23
CA ALA A 213 -23.16 2.50 9.04
C ALA A 213 -23.06 3.44 10.25
N VAL A 214 -21.89 3.52 10.91
CA VAL A 214 -21.68 4.50 12.00
C VAL A 214 -21.72 5.92 11.43
N ALA A 215 -21.08 6.17 10.29
CA ALA A 215 -21.10 7.47 9.62
C ALA A 215 -22.50 7.87 9.15
N GLU A 216 -23.42 6.93 8.93
CA GLU A 216 -24.83 7.24 8.65
C GLU A 216 -25.54 7.93 9.82
N SER A 217 -25.10 7.68 11.05
CA SER A 217 -25.64 8.35 12.25
C SER A 217 -25.08 9.77 12.47
N GLY A 218 -24.18 10.23 11.59
CA GLY A 218 -23.53 11.54 11.68
C GLY A 218 -22.26 11.57 12.53
N GLN A 219 -21.81 10.41 13.02
CA GLN A 219 -20.56 10.27 13.78
C GLN A 219 -19.37 9.97 12.86
N GLN A 220 -18.20 10.55 13.15
CA GLN A 220 -16.96 10.13 12.48
C GLN A 220 -16.55 8.73 12.95
N ALA A 221 -16.14 7.87 12.02
CA ALA A 221 -15.74 6.51 12.31
C ALA A 221 -14.31 6.25 11.81
N ALA A 222 -13.46 5.71 12.68
CA ALA A 222 -12.08 5.39 12.33
C ALA A 222 -11.68 3.99 12.79
N ASN A 223 -10.97 3.25 11.94
CA ASN A 223 -10.27 2.02 12.30
C ASN A 223 -8.91 1.94 11.60
N VAL A 224 -7.85 2.02 12.38
CA VAL A 224 -6.45 2.05 11.95
C VAL A 224 -5.65 0.96 12.68
N LEU A 225 -6.34 -0.11 13.11
CA LEU A 225 -5.67 -1.19 13.83
C LEU A 225 -4.96 -2.10 12.84
N LEU A 226 -3.65 -2.26 13.03
CA LEU A 226 -2.83 -3.16 12.25
C LEU A 226 -3.04 -4.61 12.71
N SER A 227 -3.28 -5.51 11.76
CA SER A 227 -3.51 -6.92 12.04
C SER A 227 -2.20 -7.67 12.31
N LEU A 228 -2.25 -8.78 13.04
CA LEU A 228 -1.09 -9.69 13.20
C LEU A 228 -1.03 -10.76 12.10
N ASP A 229 -2.17 -11.07 11.48
CA ASP A 229 -2.33 -12.04 10.40
C ASP A 229 -2.68 -11.36 9.07
N GLU A 230 -2.54 -12.08 7.95
CA GLU A 230 -2.92 -11.57 6.64
C GLU A 230 -4.46 -11.51 6.55
N THR A 231 -4.98 -10.29 6.42
CA THR A 231 -6.42 -9.98 6.62
C THR A 231 -7.28 -10.23 5.38
N TYR A 232 -6.72 -10.56 4.22
CA TYR A 232 -7.48 -10.58 2.95
C TYR A 232 -7.26 -11.85 2.12
N ALA A 233 -6.64 -12.87 2.69
CA ALA A 233 -6.35 -14.13 2.03
C ALA A 233 -7.59 -14.87 1.49
N ASP A 234 -8.78 -14.59 2.02
CA ASP A 234 -10.07 -15.14 1.61
C ASP A 234 -10.88 -14.18 0.71
N ILE A 235 -10.37 -12.97 0.46
CA ILE A 235 -11.04 -11.98 -0.38
C ILE A 235 -10.43 -12.00 -1.76
N LEU A 236 -11.21 -12.51 -2.71
CA LEU A 236 -10.88 -12.46 -4.12
C LEU A 236 -11.24 -11.07 -4.66
N PRO A 237 -10.26 -10.28 -5.16
CA PRO A 237 -10.54 -8.95 -5.69
C PRO A 237 -11.49 -9.03 -6.89
N VAL A 238 -12.41 -8.07 -6.98
CA VAL A 238 -13.32 -7.97 -8.12
C VAL A 238 -12.60 -7.19 -9.20
N GLN A 239 -12.19 -7.89 -10.26
CA GLN A 239 -11.59 -7.22 -11.42
C GLN A 239 -12.58 -6.20 -11.97
N THR A 240 -12.17 -4.93 -11.89
CA THR A 240 -13.03 -3.83 -12.32
C THR A 240 -12.93 -3.61 -13.83
N SER A 241 -11.83 -4.04 -14.43
CA SER A 241 -11.55 -3.94 -15.86
C SER A 241 -11.98 -5.23 -16.55
N ALA A 242 -13.25 -5.31 -16.97
CA ALA A 242 -13.68 -6.38 -17.87
C ALA A 242 -12.76 -6.41 -19.12
N GLY A 243 -12.00 -7.49 -19.32
CA GLY A 243 -11.02 -7.62 -20.41
C GLY A 243 -9.61 -7.13 -20.11
N GLY A 244 -9.28 -6.83 -18.84
CA GLY A 244 -7.92 -6.49 -18.43
C GLY A 244 -6.97 -7.67 -18.65
N LYS A 245 -5.91 -7.46 -19.43
CA LYS A 245 -4.89 -8.51 -19.69
C LYS A 245 -3.89 -8.67 -18.54
N THR A 246 -3.91 -7.75 -17.57
CA THR A 246 -2.95 -7.68 -16.46
C THR A 246 -3.69 -7.62 -15.13
N ALA A 247 -3.20 -8.31 -14.10
CA ALA A 247 -3.74 -8.26 -12.75
C ALA A 247 -2.65 -8.12 -11.69
N PHE A 248 -3.01 -7.54 -10.55
CA PHE A 248 -2.16 -7.48 -9.36
C PHE A 248 -2.64 -8.54 -8.35
N VAL A 249 -1.70 -9.27 -7.75
CA VAL A 249 -2.01 -10.25 -6.71
C VAL A 249 -1.15 -9.96 -5.49
N SER A 250 -1.78 -9.56 -4.39
CA SER A 250 -1.07 -9.33 -3.12
C SER A 250 -0.69 -10.66 -2.48
N ILE A 251 0.62 -10.92 -2.35
CA ILE A 251 1.16 -12.14 -1.74
C ILE A 251 1.59 -11.92 -0.28
N MET A 252 1.79 -10.68 0.13
CA MET A 252 2.19 -10.33 1.49
C MET A 252 1.92 -8.86 1.81
N ARG A 253 1.84 -8.55 3.10
CA ARG A 253 1.67 -7.19 3.63
C ARG A 253 2.67 -6.90 4.74
N GLY A 254 3.02 -5.63 4.90
CA GLY A 254 3.94 -5.16 5.94
C GLY A 254 5.40 -5.45 5.60
N CYS A 255 6.31 -4.97 6.46
CA CYS A 255 7.74 -5.12 6.25
C CYS A 255 8.48 -5.09 7.58
N ASP A 256 9.41 -6.03 7.77
CA ASP A 256 10.26 -6.07 8.97
C ASP A 256 11.56 -5.27 8.82
N ASN A 257 11.80 -4.65 7.65
CA ASN A 257 12.99 -3.83 7.41
C ASN A 257 12.84 -2.44 8.01
N MET A 258 13.74 -2.08 8.93
CA MET A 258 13.84 -0.73 9.50
C MET A 258 14.82 0.14 8.69
N CYS A 259 14.50 0.36 7.42
CA CYS A 259 15.27 1.30 6.60
C CYS A 259 15.08 2.73 7.15
N SER A 260 16.16 3.51 7.22
CA SER A 260 16.16 4.86 7.81
C SER A 260 15.16 5.84 7.18
N TYR A 261 14.72 5.57 5.96
CA TYR A 261 13.81 6.41 5.18
C TYR A 261 12.37 5.85 5.09
N CYS A 262 12.10 4.65 5.61
CA CYS A 262 10.89 3.91 5.27
C CYS A 262 9.84 3.97 6.39
N ILE A 263 8.64 4.44 6.06
CA ILE A 263 7.48 4.53 6.97
C ILE A 263 6.65 3.24 7.03
N VAL A 264 6.91 2.29 6.13
CA VAL A 264 6.08 1.09 5.93
C VAL A 264 5.89 0.24 7.20
N PRO A 265 6.92 -0.03 8.03
CA PRO A 265 6.73 -0.84 9.24
C PRO A 265 5.68 -0.27 10.21
N PHE A 266 5.47 1.05 10.18
CA PHE A 266 4.52 1.75 11.04
C PHE A 266 3.14 1.90 10.40
N THR A 267 3.05 1.86 9.07
CA THR A 267 1.79 2.11 8.35
C THR A 267 1.13 0.86 7.81
N ARG A 268 1.89 -0.24 7.63
CA ARG A 268 1.39 -1.56 7.25
C ARG A 268 1.78 -2.65 8.24
N GLY A 269 2.49 -2.31 9.31
CA GLY A 269 2.88 -3.26 10.35
C GLY A 269 3.99 -4.22 9.93
N ARG A 270 4.17 -5.25 10.77
CA ARG A 270 5.13 -6.33 10.55
C ARG A 270 4.75 -7.16 9.35
N GLU A 271 5.75 -7.82 8.78
CA GLU A 271 5.59 -8.68 7.62
C GLU A 271 4.67 -9.88 7.88
N ARG A 272 3.73 -10.09 6.96
CA ARG A 272 2.73 -11.16 6.95
C ARG A 272 2.60 -11.70 5.54
N SER A 273 2.91 -12.98 5.35
CA SER A 273 2.77 -13.65 4.05
C SER A 273 1.41 -14.32 3.95
N ARG A 274 0.82 -14.26 2.77
CA ARG A 274 -0.41 -14.98 2.44
C ARG A 274 -0.09 -16.45 2.17
N PRO A 275 -0.97 -17.39 2.55
CA PRO A 275 -0.82 -18.81 2.20
C PRO A 275 -0.69 -19.03 0.70
N ILE A 276 0.24 -19.89 0.27
CA ILE A 276 0.50 -20.21 -1.13
C ILE A 276 -0.77 -20.74 -1.78
N ALA A 277 -1.48 -21.68 -1.14
CA ALA A 277 -2.72 -22.25 -1.67
C ALA A 277 -3.74 -21.17 -2.08
N SER A 278 -3.89 -20.13 -1.26
CA SER A 278 -4.80 -19.01 -1.54
C SER A 278 -4.30 -18.14 -2.71
N ILE A 279 -2.99 -17.91 -2.81
CA ILE A 279 -2.39 -17.19 -3.97
C ILE A 279 -2.62 -17.99 -5.25
N LEU A 280 -2.36 -19.31 -5.25
CA LEU A 280 -2.53 -20.17 -6.42
C LEU A 280 -3.98 -20.21 -6.87
N GLN A 281 -4.94 -20.23 -5.93
CA GLN A 281 -6.36 -20.17 -6.25
C GLN A 281 -6.73 -18.88 -6.98
N GLU A 282 -6.28 -17.72 -6.47
CA GLU A 282 -6.56 -16.43 -7.11
C GLU A 282 -5.93 -16.34 -8.50
N VAL A 283 -4.66 -16.75 -8.63
CA VAL A 283 -3.96 -16.75 -9.91
C VAL A 283 -4.65 -17.66 -10.94
N LYS A 284 -5.09 -18.85 -10.52
CA LYS A 284 -5.84 -19.77 -11.38
C LYS A 284 -7.14 -19.14 -11.88
N MET A 285 -7.92 -18.53 -11.00
CA MET A 285 -9.15 -17.85 -11.41
C MET A 285 -8.88 -16.70 -12.38
N LEU A 286 -7.80 -15.94 -12.19
CA LEU A 286 -7.43 -14.86 -13.10
C LEU A 286 -7.06 -15.41 -14.48
N SER A 287 -6.33 -16.52 -14.55
CA SER A 287 -6.07 -17.24 -15.81
C SER A 287 -7.37 -17.71 -16.47
N ASP A 288 -8.29 -18.32 -15.70
CA ASP A 288 -9.61 -18.75 -16.20
C ASP A 288 -10.46 -17.58 -16.74
N GLN A 289 -10.24 -16.36 -16.23
CA GLN A 289 -10.86 -15.11 -16.71
C GLN A 289 -10.14 -14.49 -17.94
N GLY A 290 -9.07 -15.12 -18.43
CA GLY A 290 -8.33 -14.68 -19.61
C GLY A 290 -7.22 -13.65 -19.34
N VAL A 291 -6.81 -13.46 -18.08
CA VAL A 291 -5.65 -12.63 -17.72
C VAL A 291 -4.37 -13.27 -18.26
N LYS A 292 -3.50 -12.48 -18.89
CA LYS A 292 -2.26 -12.95 -19.51
C LYS A 292 -0.99 -12.52 -18.76
N GLU A 293 -1.09 -11.61 -17.80
CA GLU A 293 0.03 -11.20 -16.94
C GLU A 293 -0.45 -10.99 -15.50
N VAL A 294 0.23 -11.62 -14.55
CA VAL A 294 0.03 -11.39 -13.11
C VAL A 294 1.29 -10.78 -12.51
N THR A 295 1.12 -9.69 -11.74
CA THR A 295 2.20 -9.11 -10.95
C THR A 295 1.98 -9.38 -9.46
N LEU A 296 2.88 -10.17 -8.87
CA LEU A 296 2.91 -10.45 -7.43
C LEU A 296 3.38 -9.21 -6.65
N LEU A 297 2.54 -8.75 -5.73
CA LEU A 297 2.76 -7.54 -4.94
C LEU A 297 3.09 -7.85 -3.49
N GLY A 298 4.05 -7.08 -2.97
CA GLY A 298 4.46 -7.08 -1.57
C GLY A 298 5.36 -5.86 -1.31
N GLN A 299 5.56 -5.53 -0.03
CA GLN A 299 6.56 -4.51 0.35
C GLN A 299 8.00 -5.01 0.16
N ASN A 300 8.22 -6.31 0.39
CA ASN A 300 9.49 -6.99 0.23
C ASN A 300 9.24 -8.42 -0.27
N VAL A 301 9.00 -8.60 -1.57
CA VAL A 301 8.48 -9.89 -2.08
C VAL A 301 9.40 -11.09 -1.84
N ASN A 302 10.71 -10.88 -1.81
CA ASN A 302 11.68 -11.95 -1.60
C ASN A 302 11.90 -12.35 -0.14
N SER A 303 11.33 -11.63 0.83
CA SER A 303 11.23 -12.13 2.22
C SER A 303 9.99 -12.99 2.47
N PHE A 304 9.14 -13.21 1.44
CA PHE A 304 7.95 -14.07 1.53
C PHE A 304 8.27 -15.40 2.23
N ARG A 305 7.41 -15.72 3.20
CA ARG A 305 7.54 -16.89 4.07
C ARG A 305 6.15 -17.36 4.50
N ASP A 306 5.63 -18.36 3.79
CA ASP A 306 4.40 -19.03 4.16
C ASP A 306 4.65 -20.08 5.25
N MET A 307 3.87 -20.00 6.33
CA MET A 307 3.93 -20.89 7.50
C MET A 307 2.70 -21.80 7.64
N SER A 308 1.75 -21.72 6.70
CA SER A 308 0.50 -22.49 6.76
C SER A 308 0.73 -23.99 6.56
N GLU A 309 1.73 -24.38 5.78
CA GLU A 309 2.09 -25.79 5.57
C GLU A 309 3.19 -26.23 6.56
N VAL A 310 2.82 -27.15 7.46
CA VAL A 310 3.67 -27.66 8.54
C VAL A 310 4.83 -28.53 8.02
N GLN A 311 4.72 -29.07 6.80
CA GLN A 311 5.63 -30.11 6.28
C GLN A 311 6.98 -29.58 5.76
N PHE A 312 7.11 -28.27 5.52
CA PHE A 312 8.35 -27.66 5.03
C PHE A 312 9.02 -26.76 6.09
N GLN A 313 9.39 -27.36 7.23
CA GLN A 313 10.42 -26.77 8.08
C GLN A 313 11.79 -27.02 7.43
N SER A 314 12.10 -26.31 6.34
CA SER A 314 13.49 -26.23 5.90
C SER A 314 14.31 -25.68 7.07
N ALA A 315 15.17 -26.52 7.64
CA ALA A 315 16.09 -26.15 8.71
C ALA A 315 17.18 -25.19 8.23
N ALA A 316 17.26 -24.95 6.91
CA ALA A 316 18.18 -23.99 6.33
C ALA A 316 17.80 -22.57 6.77
N VAL A 317 18.71 -21.93 7.50
CA VAL A 317 18.61 -20.52 7.85
C VAL A 317 18.80 -19.71 6.56
N PRO A 318 17.92 -18.74 6.26
CA PRO A 318 18.09 -17.84 5.14
C PRO A 318 19.49 -17.21 5.13
N VAL A 319 20.20 -17.36 4.01
CA VAL A 319 21.49 -16.71 3.77
C VAL A 319 21.22 -15.33 3.20
N LEU A 320 21.73 -14.30 3.88
CA LEU A 320 21.68 -12.94 3.36
C LEU A 320 22.65 -12.79 2.19
N SER A 321 22.32 -11.88 1.30
CA SER A 321 23.18 -11.52 0.17
C SER A 321 24.52 -10.96 0.66
N ARG A 322 25.59 -11.19 -0.08
CA ARG A 322 26.93 -10.78 0.33
C ARG A 322 27.01 -9.28 0.66
N GLY A 323 27.62 -8.96 1.80
CA GLY A 323 27.78 -7.58 2.26
C GLY A 323 26.61 -7.04 3.07
N PHE A 324 25.53 -7.82 3.24
CA PHE A 324 24.46 -7.49 4.17
C PHE A 324 24.64 -8.20 5.50
N SER A 325 24.32 -7.49 6.58
CA SER A 325 24.18 -8.03 7.92
C SER A 325 22.83 -7.58 8.49
N THR A 326 22.31 -8.34 9.44
CA THR A 326 21.08 -7.97 10.12
C THR A 326 21.21 -8.21 11.61
N VAL A 327 20.67 -7.28 12.40
CA VAL A 327 20.52 -7.44 13.85
C VAL A 327 19.23 -8.21 14.17
N TYR A 328 18.35 -8.37 13.19
CA TYR A 328 17.07 -9.04 13.36
C TYR A 328 17.22 -10.56 13.29
N LYS A 329 16.47 -11.26 14.14
CA LYS A 329 16.50 -12.72 14.19
C LYS A 329 15.97 -13.30 12.89
N THR A 330 16.81 -14.07 12.20
CA THR A 330 16.39 -14.81 11.01
C THR A 330 15.32 -15.82 11.39
N LYS A 331 14.19 -15.80 10.68
CA LYS A 331 13.06 -16.71 10.93
C LYS A 331 13.26 -18.01 10.14
N PRO A 332 13.52 -19.17 10.77
CA PRO A 332 13.75 -20.44 10.09
C PRO A 332 12.45 -21.06 9.55
N GLY A 333 12.53 -21.98 8.59
CA GLY A 333 11.36 -22.71 8.06
C GLY A 333 10.39 -21.88 7.22
N GLY A 334 9.33 -22.53 6.74
CA GLY A 334 8.31 -21.94 5.87
C GLY A 334 8.70 -21.95 4.39
N LEU A 335 7.69 -21.99 3.52
CA LEU A 335 7.86 -21.97 2.07
C LEU A 335 8.23 -20.55 1.61
N ARG A 336 9.24 -20.46 0.73
CA ARG A 336 9.88 -19.20 0.35
C ARG A 336 9.43 -18.69 -1.00
N PHE A 337 9.80 -17.46 -1.31
CA PHE A 337 9.43 -16.80 -2.55
C PHE A 337 9.77 -17.61 -3.82
N ALA A 338 10.93 -18.26 -3.88
CA ALA A 338 11.31 -19.12 -5.01
C ALA A 338 10.34 -20.31 -5.20
N HIS A 339 9.87 -20.90 -4.09
CA HIS A 339 8.88 -21.99 -4.15
C HIS A 339 7.52 -21.47 -4.63
N LEU A 340 7.09 -20.30 -4.15
CA LEU A 340 5.88 -19.65 -4.66
C LEU A 340 5.98 -19.39 -6.17
N LEU A 341 7.10 -18.85 -6.66
CA LEU A 341 7.29 -18.60 -8.09
C LEU A 341 7.23 -19.88 -8.92
N ASP A 342 7.86 -20.96 -8.46
CA ASP A 342 7.79 -22.27 -9.10
C ASP A 342 6.34 -22.78 -9.18
N GLN A 343 5.58 -22.72 -8.08
CA GLN A 343 4.18 -23.15 -8.06
C GLN A 343 3.29 -22.28 -8.97
N VAL A 344 3.44 -20.96 -8.92
CA VAL A 344 2.67 -20.02 -9.74
C VAL A 344 2.96 -20.23 -11.23
N SER A 345 4.22 -20.50 -11.61
CA SER A 345 4.60 -20.72 -13.01
C SER A 345 3.99 -21.98 -13.64
N ARG A 346 3.54 -22.93 -12.82
CA ARG A 346 2.90 -24.18 -13.28
C ARG A 346 1.39 -24.05 -13.52
N ILE A 347 0.77 -22.94 -13.12
CA ILE A 347 -0.68 -22.75 -13.27
C ILE A 347 -1.07 -22.63 -14.74
N ASP A 348 -0.39 -21.75 -15.48
CA ASP A 348 -0.66 -21.47 -16.88
C ASP A 348 0.66 -21.13 -17.60
N PRO A 349 1.12 -21.96 -18.55
CA PRO A 349 2.38 -21.75 -19.25
C PRO A 349 2.36 -20.54 -20.20
N GLU A 350 1.19 -20.02 -20.58
CA GLU A 350 1.07 -18.82 -21.41
C GLU A 350 1.01 -17.52 -20.59
N MET A 351 0.84 -17.63 -19.27
CA MET A 351 0.68 -16.47 -18.39
C MET A 351 2.04 -15.92 -17.94
N ARG A 352 2.25 -14.63 -18.15
CA ARG A 352 3.45 -13.94 -17.71
C ARG A 352 3.39 -13.63 -16.21
N ILE A 353 4.40 -14.07 -15.48
CA ILE A 353 4.52 -13.77 -14.05
C ILE A 353 5.55 -12.66 -13.83
N ARG A 354 5.16 -11.64 -13.09
CA ARG A 354 6.03 -10.52 -12.66
C ARG A 354 5.97 -10.38 -11.15
N PHE A 355 6.95 -9.70 -10.59
CA PHE A 355 6.94 -9.27 -9.20
C PHE A 355 7.67 -7.94 -9.08
N THR A 356 7.42 -7.22 -7.99
CA THR A 356 8.01 -5.90 -7.73
C THR A 356 8.49 -5.79 -6.28
N SER A 357 9.33 -4.78 -6.01
CA SER A 357 9.85 -4.51 -4.66
C SER A 357 10.72 -5.65 -4.06
N PRO A 358 11.64 -6.29 -4.81
CA PRO A 358 12.64 -7.15 -4.19
C PRO A 358 13.62 -6.29 -3.37
N HIS A 359 13.95 -6.71 -2.15
CA HIS A 359 15.00 -6.07 -1.37
C HIS A 359 16.36 -6.74 -1.64
N PRO A 360 17.43 -5.98 -1.95
CA PRO A 360 18.74 -6.56 -2.30
C PRO A 360 19.33 -7.51 -1.26
N LYS A 361 19.05 -7.29 0.03
CA LYS A 361 19.52 -8.16 1.11
C LYS A 361 19.00 -9.60 1.01
N ASP A 362 17.79 -9.78 0.50
CA ASP A 362 17.06 -11.06 0.46
C ASP A 362 17.17 -11.73 -0.93
N PHE A 363 18.21 -11.39 -1.70
CA PHE A 363 18.46 -11.92 -3.03
C PHE A 363 19.71 -12.81 -3.01
N PRO A 364 19.64 -14.04 -2.47
CA PRO A 364 20.81 -14.89 -2.35
C PRO A 364 21.45 -15.11 -3.73
N ASP A 365 22.79 -15.18 -3.76
CA ASP A 365 23.55 -15.26 -5.02
C ASP A 365 23.11 -16.43 -5.91
N GLU A 366 22.55 -17.50 -5.33
CA GLU A 366 21.99 -18.65 -6.05
C GLU A 366 20.71 -18.35 -6.85
N ALA A 367 19.92 -17.34 -6.46
CA ALA A 367 18.72 -16.92 -7.19
C ALA A 367 19.02 -16.08 -8.44
N SER A 368 20.30 -15.69 -8.63
CA SER A 368 20.76 -14.87 -9.77
C SER A 368 21.30 -15.71 -10.94
N MET A 369 21.39 -17.03 -10.78
CA MET A 369 21.97 -17.95 -11.76
C MET A 369 21.08 -19.18 -11.93
N LYS A 370 20.00 -19.07 -12.69
CA LYS A 370 19.46 -20.14 -13.54
C LYS A 370 18.39 -19.61 -14.48
#